data_AF-A0A9W9JZE4-F1
#
_entry.id   AF-A0A9W9JZE4-F1
#
_cell.length_a   1.000
_cell.length_b   1.000
_cell.length_c   1.000
_cell.angle_alpha   90.00
_cell.angle_beta   90.00
_cell.angle_gamma   90.00
#
_symmetry.space_group_name_H-M   'P 1'
#
loop_
_entity.id
_entity.type
_entity.pdbx_description
1 polymer ?
#
loop_
_entity_poly.entity_id
_entity_poly.type
_entity_poly.pdbx_seq_one_letter_code
_entity_poly.pdbx_strand_id
1 'polypeptide(L)'
;MPETNPNRISGPSTPPSTTQVPPAPAPIAYRLAGLETWSPQTKTETIASIADDIRATFMYIGQHVDAGNLNHEQTKSLDTVIEIIRDTDVANRRALERRARRLKREKRYVRREYRVLVRETAKLGLVYRGKVRELRGLSRELLEEMGKLKDEREILKLGLMGKKKEEIVGEEGVGVDVDGEWEQEVVDA
;
A
#
# COMPACT_ATOMS: atom_id res chain seq x y z
N MET A 1 50.13 11.83 101.97
CA MET A 1 50.65 11.10 100.79
C MET A 1 50.50 9.60 101.11
N PRO A 2 50.06 8.71 100.20
CA PRO A 2 49.77 8.81 98.76
C PRO A 2 48.24 8.65 98.45
N GLU A 3 47.65 9.20 97.38
CA GLU A 3 47.67 8.80 95.95
C GLU A 3 47.14 7.39 95.64
N THR A 4 46.00 7.29 94.92
CA THR A 4 45.85 6.64 93.59
C THR A 4 44.37 6.52 93.15
N ASN A 5 43.97 7.44 92.26
CA ASN A 5 43.39 7.33 90.90
C ASN A 5 42.61 6.06 90.41
N PRO A 6 41.94 6.08 89.23
CA PRO A 6 40.52 5.77 89.07
C PRO A 6 40.27 4.62 88.07
N ASN A 7 39.20 3.83 88.20
CA ASN A 7 38.66 3.10 87.02
C ASN A 7 37.41 2.30 87.39
N ARG A 8 36.28 2.67 86.79
CA ARG A 8 35.30 1.67 86.34
C ARG A 8 34.44 2.19 85.20
N ILE A 9 35.03 2.12 84.01
CA ILE A 9 34.47 1.55 82.77
C ILE A 9 32.96 1.74 82.61
N SER A 10 32.60 2.81 81.92
CA SER A 10 31.37 2.93 81.16
C SER A 10 31.29 1.79 80.14
N GLY A 11 30.29 0.93 80.26
CA GLY A 11 29.97 -0.06 79.22
C GLY A 11 29.50 0.63 77.94
N PRO A 12 29.79 0.08 76.75
CA PRO A 12 29.32 0.64 75.49
C PRO A 12 27.80 0.47 75.38
N SER A 13 27.12 1.62 75.35
CA SER A 13 25.73 1.74 74.91
C SER A 13 25.62 1.21 73.47
N THR A 14 24.79 0.20 73.28
CA THR A 14 24.46 -0.36 71.97
C THR A 14 23.66 0.69 71.19
N PRO A 15 24.05 1.05 69.95
CA PRO A 15 23.29 2.00 69.15
C PRO A 15 21.93 1.42 68.75
N PRO A 16 20.87 2.26 68.66
CA PRO A 16 19.54 1.83 68.25
C PRO A 16 19.57 1.29 66.82
N SER A 17 18.84 0.20 66.61
CA SER A 17 18.63 -0.46 65.32
C SER A 17 18.36 0.56 64.22
N THR A 18 19.26 0.61 63.25
CA THR A 18 19.05 1.28 61.98
C THR A 18 17.78 0.72 61.35
N THR A 19 16.72 1.53 61.31
CA THR A 19 15.54 1.29 60.48
C THR A 19 16.03 1.14 59.04
N GLN A 20 16.23 -0.11 58.61
CA GLN A 20 16.51 -0.42 57.21
C GLN A 20 15.27 -0.06 56.41
N VAL A 21 15.32 1.12 55.76
CA VAL A 21 14.42 1.44 54.66
C VAL A 21 14.78 0.45 53.54
N PRO A 22 13.86 -0.41 53.10
CA PRO A 22 14.15 -1.34 52.01
C PRO A 22 14.53 -0.57 50.75
N PRO A 23 15.49 -1.08 49.95
CA PRO A 23 15.90 -0.42 48.72
C PRO A 23 14.72 -0.26 47.77
N ALA A 24 14.57 0.94 47.18
CA ALA A 24 13.51 1.21 46.24
C ALA A 24 13.61 0.25 45.04
N PRO A 25 12.54 -0.49 44.68
CA PRO A 25 12.55 -1.34 43.50
C PRO A 25 12.79 -0.49 42.25
N ALA A 26 13.52 -1.05 41.29
CA ALA A 26 13.77 -0.37 40.02
C ALA A 26 12.42 -0.01 39.34
N PRO A 27 12.25 1.24 38.85
CA PRO A 27 11.01 1.65 38.21
C PRO A 27 10.64 0.74 37.03
N ILE A 28 9.38 0.27 36.99
CA ILE A 28 8.81 -0.50 35.88
C ILE A 28 9.01 0.24 34.53
N ALA A 29 9.05 1.57 34.56
CA ALA A 29 9.33 2.41 33.40
C ALA A 29 10.66 2.07 32.68
N TYR A 30 11.68 1.57 33.37
CA TYR A 30 12.92 1.13 32.73
C TYR A 30 12.73 -0.09 31.85
N ARG A 31 11.74 -0.94 32.16
CA ARG A 31 11.35 -2.07 31.31
C ARG A 31 10.60 -1.63 30.05
N LEU A 32 10.41 -0.34 29.84
CA LEU A 32 9.88 0.24 28.60
C LEU A 32 10.97 1.01 27.82
N ALA A 33 12.21 1.06 28.33
CA ALA A 33 13.33 1.70 27.65
C ALA A 33 13.70 0.90 26.39
N GLY A 34 13.44 1.46 25.20
CA GLY A 34 13.63 0.76 23.92
C GLY A 34 12.34 0.26 23.26
N LEU A 35 11.16 0.65 23.76
CA LEU A 35 9.86 0.27 23.17
C LEU A 35 9.78 0.58 21.66
N GLU A 36 10.50 1.58 21.17
CA GLU A 36 10.52 1.95 19.74
C GLU A 36 11.24 0.92 18.87
N THR A 37 12.36 0.36 19.36
CA THR A 37 13.27 -0.50 18.60
C THR A 37 12.89 -1.99 18.65
N TRP A 38 11.99 -2.39 19.54
CA TRP A 38 11.59 -3.78 19.69
C TRP A 38 10.71 -4.31 18.56
N SER A 39 10.74 -5.63 18.38
CA SER A 39 9.80 -6.32 17.50
C SER A 39 8.37 -6.27 18.05
N PRO A 40 7.32 -6.40 17.22
CA PRO A 40 5.93 -6.43 17.68
C PRO A 40 5.65 -7.53 18.71
N GLN A 41 6.29 -8.70 18.55
CA GLN A 41 6.17 -9.82 19.48
C GLN A 41 6.76 -9.47 20.85
N THR A 42 8.00 -8.96 20.87
CA THR A 42 8.67 -8.54 22.11
C THR A 42 7.90 -7.43 22.82
N LYS A 43 7.32 -6.48 22.10
CA LYS A 43 6.44 -5.46 22.69
C LYS A 43 5.23 -6.11 23.36
N THR A 44 4.57 -7.06 22.70
CA THR A 44 3.40 -7.75 23.23
C THR A 44 3.72 -8.53 24.51
N GLU A 45 4.77 -9.35 24.48
CA GLU A 45 5.22 -10.15 25.62
C GLU A 45 5.65 -9.26 26.80
N THR A 46 6.39 -8.18 26.54
CA THR A 46 6.86 -7.26 27.58
C THR A 46 5.68 -6.53 28.24
N ILE A 47 4.75 -6.01 27.44
CA ILE A 47 3.55 -5.35 27.96
C ILE A 47 2.67 -6.32 28.74
N ALA A 48 2.53 -7.58 28.29
CA ALA A 48 1.80 -8.61 29.02
C ALA A 48 2.44 -8.88 30.40
N SER A 49 3.75 -9.06 30.46
CA SER A 49 4.46 -9.25 31.73
C SER A 49 4.32 -8.05 32.68
N ILE A 50 4.38 -6.82 32.17
CA ILE A 50 4.14 -5.62 32.98
C ILE A 50 2.70 -5.58 33.50
N ALA A 51 1.73 -5.95 32.67
CA ALA A 51 0.33 -6.01 33.07
C ALA A 51 0.09 -7.06 34.17
N ASP A 52 0.76 -8.21 34.10
CA ASP A 52 0.72 -9.24 35.13
C ASP A 52 1.32 -8.75 36.46
N ASP A 53 2.46 -8.05 36.43
CA ASP A 53 3.07 -7.46 37.63
C ASP A 53 2.16 -6.41 38.27
N ILE A 54 1.56 -5.54 37.45
CA ILE A 54 0.57 -4.55 37.92
C ILE A 54 -0.61 -5.26 38.56
N ARG A 55 -1.17 -6.28 37.90
CA ARG A 55 -2.29 -7.06 38.43
C ARG A 55 -1.96 -7.72 39.77
N ALA A 56 -0.80 -8.38 39.87
CA ALA A 56 -0.35 -9.00 41.11
C ALA A 56 -0.21 -7.96 42.23
N THR A 57 0.33 -6.78 41.90
CA THR A 57 0.46 -5.66 42.84
C THR A 57 -0.90 -5.21 43.36
N PHE A 58 -1.88 -4.98 42.48
CA PHE A 58 -3.25 -4.60 42.88
C PHE A 58 -3.91 -5.67 43.75
N MET A 59 -3.73 -6.95 43.42
CA MET A 59 -4.25 -8.05 44.23
C MET A 59 -3.65 -8.06 45.64
N TYR A 60 -2.33 -7.89 45.73
CA TYR A 60 -1.62 -7.88 47.01
C TYR A 60 -2.02 -6.68 47.89
N ILE A 61 -2.17 -5.49 47.28
CA ILE A 61 -2.71 -4.33 47.99
C ILE A 61 -4.13 -4.60 48.48
N GLY A 62 -5.00 -5.19 47.66
CA GLY A 62 -6.35 -5.58 48.06
C GLY A 62 -6.36 -6.48 49.29
N GLN A 63 -5.50 -7.50 49.32
CA GLN A 63 -5.36 -8.37 50.49
C GLN A 63 -4.95 -7.60 51.76
N HIS A 64 -4.05 -6.61 51.64
CA HIS A 64 -3.66 -5.78 52.77
C HIS A 64 -4.75 -4.80 53.22
N VAL A 65 -5.60 -4.31 52.30
CA VAL A 65 -6.78 -3.53 52.63
C VAL A 65 -7.80 -4.38 53.39
N ASP A 66 -8.10 -5.58 52.89
CA ASP A 66 -9.06 -6.51 53.53
C ASP A 66 -8.59 -6.93 54.93
N ALA A 67 -7.28 -7.08 55.12
CA ALA A 67 -6.67 -7.35 56.41
C ALA A 67 -6.58 -6.12 57.35
N GLY A 68 -7.02 -4.93 56.90
CA GLY A 68 -6.99 -3.69 57.68
C GLY A 68 -5.60 -3.06 57.84
N ASN A 69 -4.59 -3.53 57.10
CA ASN A 69 -3.23 -2.99 57.15
C ASN A 69 -3.08 -1.69 56.34
N LEU A 70 -3.96 -1.49 55.36
CA LEU A 70 -4.02 -0.29 54.53
C LEU A 70 -5.40 0.34 54.64
N ASN A 71 -5.43 1.66 54.78
CA ASN A 71 -6.66 2.44 54.79
C ASN A 71 -6.90 3.13 53.42
N HIS A 72 -8.10 3.68 53.24
CA HIS A 72 -8.50 4.29 51.98
C HIS A 72 -7.61 5.48 51.57
N GLU A 73 -7.12 6.28 52.53
CA GLU A 73 -6.23 7.41 52.21
C GLU A 73 -4.90 6.94 51.63
N GLN A 74 -4.36 5.81 52.12
CA GLN A 74 -3.13 5.22 51.62
C GLN A 74 -3.28 4.61 50.22
N THR A 75 -4.50 4.21 49.83
CA THR A 75 -4.77 3.63 48.50
C THR A 75 -5.32 4.63 47.48
N LYS A 76 -5.58 5.88 47.87
CA LYS A 76 -6.21 6.89 47.00
C LYS A 76 -5.46 7.13 45.68
N SER A 77 -4.14 7.01 45.67
CA SER A 77 -3.32 7.15 44.46
C SER A 77 -3.63 6.08 43.40
N LEU A 78 -4.14 4.91 43.81
CA LEU A 78 -4.56 3.85 42.90
C LEU A 78 -5.81 4.25 42.11
N ASP A 79 -6.73 5.01 42.72
CA ASP A 79 -7.93 5.51 42.04
C ASP A 79 -7.53 6.44 40.89
N THR A 80 -6.53 7.29 41.10
CA THR A 80 -5.98 8.17 40.04
C THR A 80 -5.37 7.36 38.90
N VAL A 81 -4.64 6.28 39.18
CA VAL A 81 -4.09 5.40 38.13
C VAL A 81 -5.21 4.75 37.31
N ILE A 82 -6.26 4.26 37.99
CA ILE A 82 -7.42 3.65 37.32
C ILE A 82 -8.16 4.67 36.44
N GLU A 83 -8.32 5.90 36.93
CA GLU A 83 -8.95 7.00 36.18
C GLU A 83 -8.17 7.33 34.91
N ILE A 84 -6.84 7.50 35.00
CA ILE A 84 -5.97 7.78 33.85
C ILE A 84 -6.08 6.67 32.79
N ILE A 85 -6.08 5.39 33.22
CA ILE A 85 -6.20 4.25 32.30
C ILE A 85 -7.56 4.30 31.58
N ARG A 86 -8.65 4.53 32.31
CA ARG A 86 -10.00 4.62 31.75
C ARG A 86 -10.14 5.77 30.76
N ASP A 87 -9.66 6.95 31.11
CA ASP A 87 -9.74 8.13 30.24
C ASP A 87 -8.93 7.95 28.95
N THR A 88 -7.76 7.32 29.05
CA THR A 88 -6.92 7.00 27.90
C THR A 88 -7.62 6.00 26.97
N ASP A 89 -8.24 4.95 27.51
CA ASP A 89 -9.01 3.98 26.70
C ASP A 89 -10.21 4.65 26.00
N VAL A 90 -10.97 5.48 26.71
CA VAL A 90 -12.09 6.23 26.14
C VAL A 90 -11.61 7.18 25.04
N ALA A 91 -10.50 7.88 25.24
CA ALA A 91 -9.92 8.77 24.23
C ALA A 91 -9.48 7.99 22.97
N ASN A 92 -8.80 6.86 23.15
CA ASN A 92 -8.35 5.99 22.06
C ASN A 92 -9.52 5.41 21.28
N ARG A 93 -10.54 4.90 21.97
CA ARG A 93 -11.77 4.40 21.34
C ARG A 93 -12.47 5.50 20.53
N ARG A 94 -12.63 6.70 21.08
CA ARG A 94 -13.23 7.84 20.37
C ARG A 94 -12.41 8.23 19.13
N ALA A 95 -11.09 8.21 19.22
CA ALA A 95 -10.20 8.50 18.08
C ALA A 95 -10.35 7.44 16.97
N LEU A 96 -10.39 6.16 17.33
CA LEU A 96 -10.61 5.06 16.40
C LEU A 96 -12.00 5.14 15.75
N GLU A 97 -13.04 5.43 16.51
CA GLU A 97 -14.40 5.62 15.98
C GLU A 97 -14.46 6.79 14.98
N ARG A 98 -13.79 7.91 15.28
CA ARG A 98 -13.66 9.04 14.34
C ARG A 98 -12.95 8.62 13.06
N ARG A 99 -11.83 7.89 13.16
CA ARG A 99 -11.08 7.38 12.00
C ARG A 99 -11.92 6.42 11.17
N ALA A 100 -12.61 5.48 11.80
CA ALA A 100 -13.51 4.55 11.13
C ALA A 100 -14.65 5.28 10.38
N ARG A 101 -15.26 6.29 11.00
CA ARG A 101 -16.29 7.13 10.37
C ARG A 101 -15.73 7.88 9.16
N ARG A 102 -14.52 8.44 9.26
CA ARG A 102 -13.84 9.12 8.14
C ARG A 102 -13.61 8.16 6.97
N LEU A 103 -12.99 7.00 7.23
CA LEU A 103 -12.72 5.99 6.21
C LEU A 103 -14.02 5.48 5.56
N LYS A 104 -15.10 5.33 6.32
CA LYS A 104 -16.41 4.96 5.77
C LYS A 104 -17.00 6.03 4.84
N ARG A 105 -16.76 7.32 5.10
CA ARG A 105 -17.17 8.40 4.20
C ARG A 105 -16.32 8.40 2.92
N GLU A 106 -15.01 8.28 3.08
CA GLU A 106 -14.06 8.22 1.96
C GLU A 106 -14.31 7.03 1.04
N LYS A 107 -14.51 5.83 1.60
CA LYS A 107 -14.90 4.64 0.83
C LYS A 107 -16.19 4.86 0.02
N ARG A 108 -17.18 5.54 0.59
CA ARG A 108 -18.43 5.86 -0.12
C ARG A 108 -18.22 6.86 -1.24
N TYR A 109 -17.37 7.86 -1.01
CA TYR A 109 -16.98 8.85 -2.00
C TYR A 109 -16.27 8.19 -3.19
N VAL A 110 -15.19 7.43 -2.94
CA VAL A 110 -14.44 6.72 -3.99
C VAL A 110 -15.35 5.77 -4.79
N ARG A 111 -16.25 5.05 -4.12
CA ARG A 111 -17.21 4.17 -4.82
C ARG A 111 -18.22 4.94 -5.68
N ARG A 112 -18.52 6.20 -5.36
CA ARG A 112 -19.37 7.06 -6.19
C ARG A 112 -18.59 7.52 -7.43
N GLU A 113 -17.40 8.06 -7.24
CA GLU A 113 -16.52 8.51 -8.34
C GLU A 113 -16.21 7.38 -9.32
N TYR A 114 -15.85 6.21 -8.80
CA TYR A 114 -15.60 5.04 -9.63
C TYR A 114 -16.81 4.64 -10.49
N ARG A 115 -18.04 4.75 -9.95
CA ARG A 115 -19.26 4.46 -10.72
C ARG A 115 -19.50 5.48 -11.83
N VAL A 116 -19.16 6.74 -11.62
CA VAL A 116 -19.24 7.77 -12.66
C VAL A 116 -18.23 7.46 -13.76
N LEU A 117 -16.98 7.23 -13.37
CA LEU A 117 -15.90 6.89 -14.31
C LEU A 117 -16.22 5.67 -15.16
N VAL A 118 -16.71 4.58 -14.56
CA VAL A 118 -17.10 3.36 -15.29
C VAL A 118 -18.22 3.63 -16.31
N ARG A 119 -19.18 4.50 -15.99
CA ARG A 119 -20.25 4.88 -16.93
C ARG A 119 -19.71 5.69 -18.09
N GLU A 120 -18.80 6.63 -17.83
CA GLU A 120 -18.18 7.46 -18.86
C GLU A 120 -17.29 6.64 -19.79
N THR A 121 -16.47 5.75 -19.24
CA THR A 121 -15.63 4.84 -20.04
C THR A 121 -16.47 3.88 -20.88
N ALA A 122 -17.60 3.38 -20.34
CA ALA A 122 -18.54 2.58 -21.13
C ALA A 122 -19.15 3.35 -22.31
N LYS A 123 -19.56 4.61 -22.09
CA LYS A 123 -20.05 5.49 -23.18
C LYS A 123 -18.97 5.71 -24.23
N LEU A 124 -17.75 6.01 -23.81
CA LEU A 124 -16.62 6.20 -24.70
C LEU A 124 -16.35 4.94 -25.53
N GLY A 125 -16.39 3.76 -24.90
CA GLY A 125 -16.26 2.47 -25.57
C GLY A 125 -17.33 2.23 -26.65
N LEU A 126 -18.58 2.66 -26.42
CA LEU A 126 -19.63 2.59 -27.43
C LEU A 126 -19.35 3.50 -28.63
N VAL A 127 -18.90 4.73 -28.39
CA VAL A 127 -18.51 5.68 -29.45
C VAL A 127 -17.37 5.13 -30.29
N TYR A 128 -16.30 4.65 -29.67
CA TYR A 128 -15.17 4.04 -30.39
C TYR A 128 -15.59 2.80 -31.18
N ARG A 129 -16.44 1.94 -30.60
CA ARG A 129 -16.96 0.76 -31.32
C ARG A 129 -17.76 1.16 -32.56
N GLY A 130 -18.56 2.24 -32.47
CA GLY A 130 -19.27 2.82 -33.60
C GLY A 130 -18.31 3.26 -34.70
N LYS A 131 -17.31 4.07 -34.35
CA LYS A 131 -16.32 4.58 -35.30
C LYS A 131 -15.49 3.48 -35.97
N VAL A 132 -15.11 2.44 -35.22
CA VAL A 132 -14.41 1.27 -35.79
C VAL A 132 -15.31 0.52 -36.77
N ARG A 133 -16.61 0.40 -36.50
CA ARG A 133 -17.55 -0.25 -37.42
C ARG A 133 -17.72 0.56 -38.71
N GLU A 134 -17.81 1.88 -38.60
CA GLU A 134 -17.90 2.80 -39.75
C GLU A 134 -16.63 2.71 -40.63
N LEU A 135 -15.45 2.82 -40.02
CA LEU A 135 -14.18 2.68 -40.75
C LEU A 135 -14.04 1.31 -41.42
N ARG A 136 -14.52 0.23 -40.79
CA ARG A 136 -14.57 -1.10 -41.42
C ARG A 136 -15.54 -1.15 -42.60
N GLY A 137 -16.62 -0.38 -42.58
CA GLY A 137 -17.54 -0.22 -43.71
C GLY A 137 -16.84 0.45 -44.89
N LEU A 138 -16.31 1.65 -44.66
CA LEU A 138 -15.58 2.42 -45.67
C LEU A 138 -14.40 1.64 -46.28
N SER A 139 -13.66 0.91 -45.44
CA SER A 139 -12.54 0.09 -45.92
C SER A 139 -13.01 -1.04 -46.85
N ARG A 140 -14.19 -1.63 -46.64
CA ARG A 140 -14.72 -2.66 -47.54
C ARG A 140 -15.18 -2.06 -48.86
N GLU A 141 -15.91 -0.95 -48.81
CA GLU A 141 -16.36 -0.22 -49.99
C GLU A 141 -15.18 0.17 -50.88
N LEU A 142 -14.12 0.74 -50.28
CA LEU A 142 -12.91 1.09 -51.01
C LEU A 142 -12.22 -0.13 -51.63
N LEU A 143 -12.18 -1.27 -50.93
CA LEU A 143 -11.60 -2.50 -51.48
C LEU A 143 -12.42 -3.05 -52.66
N GLU A 144 -13.75 -2.95 -52.62
CA GLU A 144 -14.62 -3.34 -53.72
C GLU A 144 -14.44 -2.43 -54.94
N GLU A 145 -14.35 -1.11 -54.74
CA GLU A 145 -14.06 -0.15 -55.81
C GLU A 145 -12.70 -0.39 -56.45
N MET A 146 -11.66 -0.62 -55.65
CA MET A 146 -10.33 -0.98 -56.13
C MET A 146 -10.34 -2.29 -56.94
N GLY A 147 -11.16 -3.26 -56.54
CA GLY A 147 -11.40 -4.49 -57.31
C GLY A 147 -11.98 -4.19 -58.69
N LYS A 148 -13.09 -3.44 -58.75
CA LYS A 148 -13.73 -3.05 -60.02
C LYS A 148 -12.78 -2.30 -60.96
N LEU A 149 -12.07 -1.31 -60.44
CA LEU A 149 -11.10 -0.53 -61.23
C LEU A 149 -9.95 -1.40 -61.76
N LYS A 150 -9.53 -2.41 -60.99
CA LYS A 150 -8.52 -3.37 -61.44
C LYS A 150 -9.06 -4.25 -62.58
N ASP A 151 -10.27 -4.76 -62.44
CA ASP A 151 -10.92 -5.58 -63.47
C ASP A 151 -11.13 -4.78 -64.77
N GLU A 152 -11.62 -3.54 -64.67
CA GLU A 152 -11.77 -2.61 -65.81
C GLU A 152 -10.42 -2.37 -66.51
N ARG A 153 -9.36 -2.13 -65.74
CA ARG A 153 -8.01 -1.95 -66.28
C ARG A 153 -7.52 -3.20 -67.02
N GLU A 154 -7.78 -4.40 -66.49
CA GLU A 154 -7.39 -5.65 -67.13
C GLU A 154 -8.14 -5.88 -68.45
N ILE A 155 -9.45 -5.60 -68.49
CA ILE A 155 -10.26 -5.66 -69.72
C ILE A 155 -9.72 -4.70 -70.78
N LEU A 156 -9.46 -3.44 -70.41
CA LEU A 156 -8.90 -2.44 -71.33
C LEU A 156 -7.54 -2.87 -71.86
N LYS A 157 -6.68 -3.45 -71.01
CA LYS A 157 -5.37 -3.97 -71.40
C LYS A 157 -5.49 -5.12 -72.41
N LEU A 158 -6.40 -6.06 -72.20
CA LEU A 158 -6.66 -7.17 -73.13
C LEU A 158 -7.24 -6.66 -74.46
N GLY A 159 -8.17 -5.70 -74.43
CA GLY A 159 -8.72 -5.08 -75.63
C GLY A 159 -7.67 -4.35 -76.48
N LEU A 160 -6.72 -3.67 -75.84
CA LEU A 160 -5.58 -3.04 -76.52
C LEU A 160 -4.60 -4.06 -77.12
N MET A 161 -4.33 -5.16 -76.41
CA MET A 161 -3.48 -6.24 -76.94
C MET A 161 -4.13 -6.98 -78.12
N GLY A 162 -5.46 -7.17 -78.09
CA GLY A 162 -6.21 -7.75 -79.21
C GLY A 162 -6.16 -6.89 -80.46
N LYS A 163 -6.38 -5.58 -80.32
CA LYS A 163 -6.29 -4.62 -81.44
C LYS A 163 -4.89 -4.54 -82.04
N LYS A 164 -3.84 -4.53 -81.21
CA LYS A 164 -2.45 -4.60 -81.71
C LYS A 164 -2.16 -5.90 -82.48
N LYS A 165 -2.78 -7.02 -82.09
CA LYS A 165 -2.60 -8.30 -82.79
C LYS A 165 -3.33 -8.34 -84.13
N GLU A 166 -4.50 -7.70 -84.25
CA GLU A 166 -5.21 -7.54 -85.53
C GLU A 166 -4.47 -6.58 -86.49
N GLU A 167 -3.82 -5.54 -85.96
CA GLU A 167 -2.97 -4.63 -86.76
C GLU A 167 -1.72 -5.34 -87.30
N ILE A 168 -1.10 -6.23 -86.52
CA ILE A 168 0.07 -7.03 -86.95
C ILE A 168 -0.31 -8.17 -87.92
N VAL A 169 -1.51 -8.75 -87.83
CA VAL A 169 -1.99 -9.80 -88.78
C VAL A 169 -2.52 -9.19 -90.09
N GLY A 170 -2.82 -7.89 -90.12
CA GLY A 170 -3.08 -7.13 -91.35
C GLY A 170 -1.83 -6.80 -92.17
N GLU A 171 -0.63 -7.01 -91.62
CA GLU A 171 0.67 -6.83 -92.27
C GLU A 171 1.43 -8.16 -92.41
N GLU A 172 0.76 -9.21 -92.90
CA GLU A 172 1.49 -10.31 -93.56
C GLU A 172 1.86 -9.87 -94.98
N GLY A 173 2.98 -9.18 -95.09
CA GLY A 173 3.49 -8.69 -96.36
C GLY A 173 4.77 -7.90 -96.26
N VAL A 174 5.85 -8.56 -95.82
CA VAL A 174 7.28 -8.39 -96.21
C VAL A 174 8.16 -8.55 -94.96
N GLY A 175 8.76 -9.74 -94.85
CA GLY A 175 9.89 -9.96 -93.95
C GLY A 175 11.10 -9.17 -94.44
N VAL A 176 11.75 -8.47 -93.51
CA VAL A 176 13.15 -8.08 -93.63
C VAL A 176 13.80 -8.43 -92.30
N ASP A 177 14.66 -9.45 -92.34
CA ASP A 177 15.67 -9.72 -91.32
C ASP A 177 16.55 -8.48 -91.18
N VAL A 178 16.58 -7.88 -89.99
CA VAL A 178 17.61 -6.91 -89.62
C VAL A 178 18.09 -7.26 -88.22
N ASP A 179 19.26 -7.90 -88.20
CA ASP A 179 20.17 -7.97 -87.06
C ASP A 179 20.37 -6.59 -86.42
N GLY A 180 20.34 -6.54 -85.10
CA GLY A 180 20.60 -5.31 -84.37
C GLY A 180 20.58 -5.52 -82.86
N GLU A 181 21.65 -6.14 -82.35
CA GLU A 181 22.15 -5.94 -80.99
C GLU A 181 21.98 -4.47 -80.58
N TRP A 182 21.35 -4.20 -79.43
CA TRP A 182 21.81 -3.11 -78.57
C TRP A 182 21.63 -3.46 -77.10
N GLU A 183 22.70 -3.14 -76.40
CA GLU A 183 23.05 -3.54 -75.06
C GLU A 183 22.17 -2.89 -73.99
N GLN A 184 22.11 -3.63 -72.90
CA GLN A 184 21.83 -3.26 -71.53
C GLN A 184 22.33 -1.85 -71.15
N GLU A 185 21.45 -1.02 -70.61
CA GLU A 185 21.89 -0.02 -69.63
C GLU A 185 20.90 0.06 -68.46
N VAL A 186 21.41 -0.38 -67.31
CA VAL A 186 20.84 -0.25 -65.99
C VAL A 186 21.18 1.14 -65.48
N VAL A 187 20.19 1.92 -65.05
CA VAL A 187 20.44 3.08 -64.17
C VAL A 187 19.38 3.13 -63.07
N ASP A 188 19.89 3.16 -61.85
CA ASP A 188 19.20 3.14 -60.55
C ASP A 188 18.33 4.37 -60.25
N ALA A 189 17.31 4.18 -59.40
CA ALA A 189 17.02 4.95 -58.16
C ALA A 189 15.72 4.49 -57.48
#